data_AF-A0A5R9Q2Y6-F1
#
_entry.id   AF-A0A5R9Q2Y6-F1
#
_cell.length_a   1.000
_cell.length_b   1.000
_cell.length_c   1.000
_cell.angle_alpha   90.00
_cell.angle_beta   90.00
_cell.angle_gamma   90.00
#
_symmetry.space_group_name_H-M   'P 1'
#
loop_
_entity.id
_entity.type
_entity.pdbx_description
1 polymer ?
#
loop_
_entity_poly.entity_id
_entity_poly.type
_entity_poly.pdbx_seq_one_letter_code
_entity_poly.pdbx_strand_id
1 'polypeptide(L)'
;MQVSSRCRMCVTHKARQSGYTLLEMLVAMAVGLFLLAGVAMSYSAIKSTVRMTQELSDAQEVIRYTSQVFTRSVKQTNSEPIISAAPLTIQFQQLANVLSCQGTTPAVDYTEIYALENGFLTCDIGDGNGALQLLKGIEAINFAYNNHLVSVTVKPLNMPSHFGVGLQIDIATTQLILLEAFKESV
;
A
#
# COMPACT_ATOMS: atom_id res chain seq x y z
N MET A 1 3.95 -90.88 2.22
CA MET A 1 4.91 -89.92 1.65
C MET A 1 4.64 -88.56 2.28
N GLN A 2 5.10 -88.32 3.51
CA GLN A 2 6.35 -87.62 3.87
C GLN A 2 6.50 -86.20 3.30
N VAL A 3 6.51 -85.27 4.26
CA VAL A 3 6.66 -83.82 4.21
C VAL A 3 8.12 -83.43 3.93
N SER A 4 8.35 -82.37 3.16
CA SER A 4 9.63 -81.65 3.05
C SER A 4 9.33 -80.16 2.77
N SER A 5 9.32 -79.29 3.78
CA SER A 5 10.47 -78.61 4.42
C SER A 5 11.16 -77.57 3.50
N ARG A 6 10.71 -76.30 3.58
CA ARG A 6 11.57 -75.13 3.34
C ARG A 6 11.51 -74.19 4.54
N CYS A 7 12.66 -74.10 5.19
CA CYS A 7 12.97 -73.28 6.35
C CYS A 7 12.81 -71.79 6.02
N ARG A 8 11.94 -71.08 6.75
CA ARG A 8 11.86 -69.62 6.75
C ARG A 8 12.78 -69.11 7.86
N MET A 9 13.93 -68.57 7.48
CA MET A 9 14.80 -67.85 8.41
C MET A 9 14.12 -66.53 8.79
N CYS A 10 13.56 -66.46 10.00
CA CYS A 10 13.19 -65.20 10.64
C CYS A 10 14.35 -64.82 11.56
N VAL A 11 15.19 -63.87 11.15
CA VAL A 11 16.25 -63.34 12.01
C VAL A 11 15.57 -62.49 13.08
N THR A 12 15.46 -63.02 14.30
CA THR A 12 15.04 -62.25 15.47
C THR A 12 16.21 -61.40 15.94
N HIS A 13 16.26 -60.15 15.47
CA HIS A 13 17.16 -59.15 16.03
C HIS A 13 16.73 -58.87 17.48
N LYS A 14 17.42 -59.49 18.44
CA LYS A 14 17.24 -59.23 19.87
C LYS A 14 17.89 -57.86 20.17
N ALA A 15 17.14 -56.79 19.95
CA ALA A 15 17.60 -55.45 20.29
C ALA A 15 17.79 -55.35 21.81
N ARG A 16 19.04 -55.20 22.24
CA ARG A 16 19.41 -55.00 23.64
C ARG A 16 19.07 -53.54 23.97
N GLN A 17 18.00 -53.30 24.74
CA GLN A 17 17.68 -51.96 25.22
C GLN A 17 18.78 -51.50 26.19
N SER A 18 19.60 -50.56 25.74
CA SER A 18 20.52 -49.79 26.58
C SER A 18 19.75 -48.60 27.14
N GLY A 19 19.76 -48.42 28.47
CA GLY A 19 19.21 -47.22 29.11
C GLY A 19 20.12 -46.02 28.87
N TYR A 20 19.53 -44.83 28.74
CA TYR A 20 20.27 -43.57 28.66
C TYR A 20 20.69 -43.11 30.06
N THR A 21 21.87 -42.50 30.17
CA THR A 21 22.33 -41.92 31.43
C THR A 21 21.64 -40.57 31.68
N LEU A 22 21.50 -40.18 32.96
CA LEU A 22 20.94 -38.86 33.32
C LEU A 22 21.73 -37.70 32.69
N LEU A 23 23.03 -37.87 32.52
CA LEU A 23 23.90 -36.86 31.91
C LEU A 23 23.62 -36.70 30.42
N GLU A 24 23.40 -37.78 29.67
CA GLU A 24 23.02 -37.71 28.25
C GLU A 24 21.67 -37.00 28.06
N MET A 25 20.71 -37.24 28.95
CA MET A 25 19.42 -36.54 28.92
C MET A 25 19.55 -35.04 29.22
N LEU A 26 20.41 -34.67 30.18
CA LEU A 26 20.66 -33.27 30.52
C LEU A 26 21.36 -32.53 29.37
N VAL A 27 22.38 -33.16 28.76
CA VAL A 27 23.09 -32.62 27.60
C VAL A 27 22.15 -32.47 26.40
N ALA A 28 21.32 -33.48 26.10
CA ALA A 28 20.34 -33.41 25.02
C ALA A 28 19.34 -32.26 25.23
N MET A 29 18.86 -32.06 26.45
CA MET A 29 17.97 -30.95 26.79
C MET A 29 18.66 -29.59 26.66
N ALA A 30 19.90 -29.46 27.14
CA ALA A 30 20.67 -28.22 27.05
C ALA A 30 20.90 -27.82 25.58
N VAL A 31 21.27 -28.78 24.72
CA VAL A 31 21.44 -28.56 23.28
C VAL A 31 20.11 -28.20 22.62
N GLY A 32 19.02 -28.88 22.97
CA GLY A 32 17.68 -28.58 22.44
C GLY A 32 17.21 -27.17 22.77
N LEU A 33 17.38 -26.73 24.01
CA LEU A 33 17.04 -25.38 24.45
C LEU A 33 17.89 -24.31 23.74
N PHE A 34 19.19 -24.56 23.57
CA PHE A 34 20.07 -23.65 22.87
C PHE A 34 19.65 -23.46 21.41
N LEU A 35 19.31 -24.55 20.70
CA LEU A 35 18.83 -24.49 19.33
C LEU A 35 17.50 -23.74 19.22
N LEU A 36 16.54 -24.03 20.10
CA LEU A 36 15.25 -23.35 20.10
C LEU A 36 15.39 -21.85 20.38
N ALA A 37 16.28 -21.45 21.29
CA ALA A 37 16.56 -20.05 21.57
C ALA A 37 17.11 -19.33 20.33
N GLY A 38 18.05 -19.94 19.60
CA GLY A 38 18.59 -19.40 18.35
C GLY A 38 17.53 -19.23 17.26
N VAL A 39 16.65 -20.21 17.10
CA VAL A 39 15.54 -20.15 16.13
C VAL A 39 14.54 -19.06 16.52
N ALA A 40 14.20 -18.93 17.80
CA ALA A 40 13.25 -17.93 18.28
C ALA A 40 13.73 -16.49 18.02
N MET A 41 15.00 -16.19 18.29
CA MET A 41 15.60 -14.88 18.00
C MET A 41 15.61 -14.59 16.49
N SER A 42 15.98 -15.57 15.68
CA SER A 42 16.01 -15.44 14.22
C SER A 42 14.62 -15.16 13.66
N TYR A 43 13.60 -15.90 14.13
CA TYR A 43 12.22 -15.71 13.71
C TYR A 43 11.68 -14.32 14.10
N SER A 44 12.04 -13.82 15.28
CA SER A 44 11.66 -12.46 15.72
C SER A 44 12.20 -11.39 14.77
N ALA A 45 13.49 -11.48 14.41
CA ALA A 45 14.11 -10.54 13.47
C ALA A 45 13.47 -10.59 12.08
N ILE A 46 13.18 -11.79 11.56
CA ILE A 46 12.50 -11.97 10.27
C ILE A 46 11.10 -11.36 10.32
N LYS A 47 10.33 -11.65 11.38
CA LYS A 47 8.96 -11.11 11.52
C LYS A 47 8.96 -9.58 11.57
N SER A 48 9.92 -8.98 12.27
CA SER A 48 10.07 -7.51 12.30
C SER A 48 10.37 -6.96 10.90
N THR A 49 11.28 -7.61 10.17
CA THR A 49 11.63 -7.20 8.80
C THR A 49 10.44 -7.31 7.85
N VAL A 50 9.71 -8.42 7.88
CA VAL A 50 8.51 -8.63 7.05
C VAL A 50 7.46 -7.55 7.32
N ARG A 51 7.23 -7.21 8.59
CA ARG A 51 6.28 -6.15 8.96
C ARG A 51 6.70 -4.79 8.40
N MET A 52 7.98 -4.42 8.54
CA MET A 52 8.49 -3.16 7.99
C MET A 52 8.35 -3.11 6.47
N THR A 53 8.64 -4.21 5.77
CA THR A 53 8.46 -4.29 4.31
C THR A 53 6.99 -4.12 3.92
N GLN A 54 6.06 -4.69 4.69
CA GLN A 54 4.62 -4.53 4.42
C GLN A 54 4.17 -3.08 4.61
N GLU A 55 4.54 -2.45 5.73
CA GLU A 55 4.18 -1.04 6.01
C GLU A 55 4.73 -0.10 4.90
N LEU A 56 5.93 -0.35 4.41
CA LEU A 56 6.50 0.40 3.29
C LEU A 56 5.79 0.11 1.96
N SER A 57 5.43 -1.14 1.69
CA SER A 57 4.68 -1.53 0.48
C SER A 57 3.32 -0.85 0.44
N ASP A 58 2.61 -0.83 1.57
CA ASP A 58 1.30 -0.20 1.70
C ASP A 58 1.41 1.32 1.49
N ALA A 59 2.44 1.96 2.07
CA ALA A 59 2.72 3.38 1.86
C ALA A 59 3.05 3.71 0.40
N GLN A 60 3.80 2.85 -0.29
CA GLN A 60 4.12 3.02 -1.71
C GLN A 60 2.88 2.88 -2.60
N GLU A 61 2.00 1.94 -2.28
CA GLU A 61 0.74 1.76 -3.00
C GLU A 61 -0.16 2.99 -2.84
N VAL A 62 -0.22 3.56 -1.64
CA VAL A 62 -0.94 4.82 -1.38
C VAL A 62 -0.40 5.95 -2.26
N ILE A 63 0.91 6.16 -2.28
CA ILE A 63 1.56 7.19 -3.10
C ILE A 63 1.27 6.97 -4.59
N ARG A 64 1.43 5.74 -5.07
CA ARG A 64 1.21 5.37 -6.48
C ARG A 64 -0.23 5.65 -6.90
N TYR A 65 -1.19 5.22 -6.10
CA TYR A 65 -2.61 5.45 -6.37
C TYR A 65 -2.96 6.94 -6.34
N THR A 66 -2.50 7.67 -5.32
CA THR A 66 -2.72 9.11 -5.22
C THR A 66 -2.14 9.87 -6.40
N SER A 67 -0.92 9.53 -6.83
CA SER A 67 -0.30 10.10 -8.04
C SER A 67 -1.13 9.83 -9.29
N GLN A 68 -1.64 8.61 -9.48
CA GLN A 68 -2.46 8.27 -10.65
C GLN A 68 -3.78 9.03 -10.69
N VAL A 69 -4.47 9.12 -9.56
CA VAL A 69 -5.76 9.83 -9.45
C VAL A 69 -5.57 11.31 -9.76
N PHE A 70 -4.65 11.99 -9.06
CA PHE A 70 -4.42 13.41 -9.30
C PHE A 70 -3.81 13.68 -10.67
N THR A 71 -2.92 12.83 -11.18
CA THR A 71 -2.36 13.00 -12.53
C THR A 71 -3.44 13.02 -13.58
N ARG A 72 -4.46 12.18 -13.45
CA ARG A 72 -5.59 12.17 -14.38
C ARG A 72 -6.38 13.48 -14.30
N SER A 73 -6.85 13.84 -13.11
CA SER A 73 -7.71 15.01 -12.92
C SER A 73 -7.01 16.33 -13.26
N VAL A 74 -5.74 16.48 -12.86
CA VAL A 74 -4.92 17.67 -13.14
C VAL A 74 -4.63 17.82 -14.64
N LYS A 75 -4.47 16.71 -15.38
CA LYS A 75 -4.24 16.77 -16.83
C LYS A 75 -5.50 17.05 -17.64
N GLN A 76 -6.67 16.66 -17.13
CA GLN A 76 -7.97 16.82 -17.78
C GLN A 76 -8.66 18.15 -17.43
N THR A 77 -8.20 18.84 -16.37
CA THR A 77 -8.81 20.10 -15.93
C THR A 77 -8.74 21.16 -17.03
N ASN A 78 -9.86 21.79 -17.31
CA ASN A 78 -9.97 22.90 -18.26
C ASN A 78 -9.92 24.28 -17.59
N SER A 79 -9.98 24.34 -16.26
CA SER A 79 -9.83 25.56 -15.46
C SER A 79 -8.74 25.43 -14.40
N GLU A 80 -8.31 26.56 -13.86
CA GLU A 80 -7.42 26.62 -12.70
C GLU A 80 -8.05 25.88 -11.50
N PRO A 81 -7.27 25.04 -10.78
CA PRO A 81 -7.75 24.36 -9.59
C PRO A 81 -8.04 25.34 -8.45
N ILE A 82 -9.11 25.08 -7.70
CA ILE A 82 -9.49 25.90 -6.53
C ILE A 82 -9.14 25.12 -5.27
N ILE A 83 -8.31 25.71 -4.41
CA ILE A 83 -7.94 25.12 -3.11
C ILE A 83 -8.67 25.87 -1.99
N SER A 84 -9.41 25.14 -1.17
CA SER A 84 -10.01 25.65 0.06
C SER A 84 -9.24 25.12 1.26
N ALA A 85 -9.04 25.94 2.30
CA ALA A 85 -8.30 25.55 3.51
C ALA A 85 -9.19 25.08 4.67
N ALA A 86 -10.50 25.33 4.62
CA ALA A 86 -11.44 25.00 5.70
C ALA A 86 -12.85 24.67 5.17
N PRO A 87 -13.14 23.40 4.84
CA PRO A 87 -12.27 22.22 4.90
C PRO A 87 -11.17 22.22 3.84
N LEU A 88 -10.07 21.49 4.08
CA LEU A 88 -8.98 21.35 3.11
C LEU A 88 -9.46 20.51 1.92
N THR A 89 -9.75 21.19 0.81
CA THR A 89 -10.22 20.54 -0.43
C THR A 89 -9.54 21.13 -1.65
N ILE A 90 -9.43 20.33 -2.70
CA ILE A 90 -9.01 20.78 -4.04
C ILE A 90 -10.09 20.42 -5.05
N GLN A 91 -10.40 21.37 -5.93
CA GLN A 91 -11.45 21.26 -6.92
C GLN A 91 -10.88 21.32 -8.34
N PHE A 92 -11.32 20.40 -9.20
CA PHE A 92 -10.99 20.39 -10.63
C PHE A 92 -12.26 20.43 -11.46
N GLN A 93 -12.34 21.37 -12.41
CA GLN A 93 -13.44 21.42 -13.37
C GLN A 93 -13.12 20.50 -14.54
N GLN A 94 -14.06 19.64 -14.88
CA GLN A 94 -13.96 18.65 -15.94
C GLN A 94 -15.07 18.85 -16.96
N LEU A 95 -14.77 18.53 -18.22
CA LEU A 95 -15.76 18.58 -19.29
C LEU A 95 -16.65 17.34 -19.28
N ALA A 96 -17.84 17.48 -19.86
CA ALA A 96 -18.75 16.37 -20.15
C ALA A 96 -18.07 15.24 -20.92
N ASN A 97 -18.49 14.00 -20.64
CA ASN A 97 -18.03 12.76 -21.27
C ASN A 97 -16.56 12.39 -20.98
N VAL A 98 -15.94 13.00 -19.97
CA VAL A 98 -14.62 12.61 -19.46
C VAL A 98 -14.78 11.70 -18.24
N LEU A 99 -13.85 10.76 -18.06
CA LEU A 99 -13.83 9.83 -16.92
C LEU A 99 -13.57 10.57 -15.60
N SER A 100 -14.51 10.47 -14.67
CA SER A 100 -14.44 11.09 -13.35
C SER A 100 -13.56 10.31 -12.36
N CYS A 101 -13.23 10.95 -11.25
CA CYS A 101 -12.61 10.39 -10.05
C CYS A 101 -13.31 9.14 -9.52
N GLN A 102 -14.63 9.06 -9.70
CA GLN A 102 -15.46 7.93 -9.27
C GLN A 102 -15.58 6.82 -10.33
N GLY A 103 -14.96 6.99 -11.50
CA GLY A 103 -15.02 6.02 -12.60
C GLY A 103 -16.29 6.10 -13.45
N THR A 104 -17.08 7.16 -13.29
CA THR A 104 -18.28 7.44 -14.10
C THR A 104 -17.94 8.43 -15.22
N THR A 105 -18.78 8.53 -16.25
CA THR A 105 -18.64 9.53 -17.32
C THR A 105 -19.89 10.42 -17.34
N PRO A 106 -19.91 11.52 -16.58
CA PRO A 106 -21.04 12.44 -16.56
C PRO A 106 -21.29 13.06 -17.94
N ALA A 107 -22.56 13.20 -18.35
CA ALA A 107 -22.93 13.80 -19.64
C ALA A 107 -22.93 15.34 -19.64
N VAL A 108 -22.65 15.95 -18.48
CA VAL A 108 -22.57 17.39 -18.26
C VAL A 108 -21.20 17.71 -17.66
N ASP A 109 -20.77 18.97 -17.78
CA ASP A 109 -19.57 19.46 -17.09
C ASP A 109 -19.76 19.31 -15.57
N TYR A 110 -18.70 18.90 -14.88
CA TYR A 110 -18.74 18.56 -13.46
C TYR A 110 -17.48 19.02 -12.74
N THR A 111 -17.58 19.11 -11.42
CA THR A 111 -16.47 19.49 -10.55
C THR A 111 -16.08 18.32 -9.68
N GLU A 112 -14.82 17.89 -9.74
CA GLU A 112 -14.27 16.91 -8.83
C GLU A 112 -13.75 17.60 -7.58
N ILE A 113 -14.30 17.23 -6.42
CA ILE A 113 -13.93 17.76 -5.11
C ILE A 113 -13.21 16.66 -4.35
N TYR A 114 -11.93 16.85 -4.10
CA TYR A 114 -11.11 15.94 -3.30
C TYR A 114 -10.97 16.44 -1.88
N ALA A 115 -11.17 15.55 -0.92
CA ALA A 115 -11.00 15.82 0.50
C ALA A 115 -10.37 14.62 1.22
N LEU A 116 -9.80 14.88 2.41
CA LEU A 116 -9.35 13.82 3.32
C LEU A 116 -10.31 13.74 4.50
N GLU A 117 -11.02 12.63 4.61
CA GLU A 117 -12.00 12.39 5.67
C GLU A 117 -11.68 11.06 6.36
N ASN A 118 -11.45 11.08 7.68
CA ASN A 118 -11.21 9.87 8.48
C ASN A 118 -10.09 8.96 7.94
N GLY A 119 -9.06 9.53 7.31
CA GLY A 119 -7.95 8.79 6.69
C GLY A 119 -8.26 8.17 5.32
N PHE A 120 -9.40 8.54 4.73
CA PHE A 120 -9.79 8.22 3.36
C PHE A 120 -9.66 9.45 2.46
N LEU A 121 -9.02 9.26 1.31
CA LEU A 121 -9.16 10.21 0.21
C LEU A 121 -10.55 10.02 -0.38
N THR A 122 -11.38 11.03 -0.28
CA THR A 122 -12.72 11.06 -0.85
C THR A 122 -12.73 11.87 -2.13
N CYS A 123 -13.64 11.50 -3.04
CA CYS A 123 -13.95 12.33 -4.19
C CYS A 123 -15.46 12.45 -4.41
N ASP A 124 -15.94 13.68 -4.52
CA ASP A 124 -17.32 14.02 -4.86
C ASP A 124 -17.35 14.69 -6.24
N ILE A 125 -18.30 14.31 -7.09
CA ILE A 125 -18.49 14.90 -8.43
C ILE A 125 -19.70 15.84 -8.49
N GLY A 126 -20.36 16.09 -7.35
CA GLY A 126 -21.51 17.00 -7.26
C GLY A 126 -22.79 16.47 -7.93
N ASP A 127 -22.86 15.16 -8.19
CA ASP A 127 -23.98 14.49 -8.86
C ASP A 127 -25.12 14.08 -7.89
N GLY A 128 -24.96 14.39 -6.60
CA GLY A 128 -25.91 14.04 -5.54
C GLY A 128 -25.73 12.62 -4.96
N ASN A 129 -24.80 11.82 -5.48
CA ASN A 129 -24.47 10.50 -4.91
C ASN A 129 -23.49 10.60 -3.73
N GLY A 130 -22.91 11.78 -3.53
CA GLY A 130 -22.02 12.09 -2.43
C GLY A 130 -20.57 11.65 -2.67
N ALA A 131 -19.75 11.80 -1.63
CA ALA A 131 -18.32 11.57 -1.70
C ALA A 131 -17.98 10.07 -1.67
N LEU A 132 -17.32 9.56 -2.72
CA LEU A 132 -16.81 8.20 -2.80
C LEU A 132 -15.45 8.07 -2.11
N GLN A 133 -15.26 7.04 -1.28
CA GLN A 133 -13.96 6.72 -0.69
C GLN A 133 -13.07 5.99 -1.69
N LEU A 134 -11.97 6.63 -2.11
CA LEU A 134 -11.07 6.11 -3.13
C LEU A 134 -9.97 5.24 -2.55
N LEU A 135 -9.33 5.72 -1.48
CA LEU A 135 -8.15 5.09 -0.90
C LEU A 135 -8.09 5.34 0.60
N LYS A 136 -7.73 4.31 1.36
CA LYS A 136 -7.39 4.41 2.78
C LYS A 136 -5.88 4.42 2.96
N GLY A 137 -5.42 5.05 4.04
CA GLY A 137 -4.02 4.93 4.47
C GLY A 137 -3.25 6.24 4.36
N ILE A 138 -3.96 7.37 4.30
CA ILE A 138 -3.38 8.70 4.30
C ILE A 138 -3.56 9.29 5.70
N GLU A 139 -2.46 9.70 6.31
CA GLU A 139 -2.43 10.40 7.60
C GLU A 139 -2.73 11.89 7.40
N ALA A 140 -2.08 12.50 6.41
CA ALA A 140 -2.25 13.90 6.06
C ALA A 140 -2.06 14.11 4.55
N ILE A 141 -2.77 15.08 4.01
CA ILE A 141 -2.59 15.56 2.63
C ILE A 141 -2.55 17.09 2.65
N ASN A 142 -1.78 17.68 1.76
CA ASN A 142 -1.77 19.12 1.52
C ASN A 142 -1.75 19.40 0.01
N PHE A 143 -2.34 20.52 -0.37
CA PHE A 143 -2.44 20.94 -1.75
C PHE A 143 -1.81 22.32 -1.92
N ALA A 144 -1.08 22.50 -3.02
CA ALA A 144 -0.64 23.80 -3.50
C ALA A 144 -0.80 23.86 -5.02
N TYR A 145 -1.08 25.04 -5.52
CA TYR A 145 -1.14 25.31 -6.95
C TYR A 145 -0.32 26.57 -7.22
N ASN A 146 0.63 26.48 -8.15
CA ASN A 146 1.46 27.61 -8.54
C ASN A 146 1.86 27.48 -10.01
N ASN A 147 1.54 28.50 -10.82
CA ASN A 147 2.01 28.64 -12.20
C ASN A 147 1.87 27.35 -13.04
N HIS A 148 0.65 26.81 -13.10
CA HIS A 148 0.29 25.56 -13.82
C HIS A 148 0.84 24.27 -13.23
N LEU A 149 1.36 24.31 -12.01
CA LEU A 149 1.87 23.15 -11.29
C LEU A 149 1.03 22.92 -10.04
N VAL A 150 0.41 21.75 -9.96
CA VAL A 150 -0.31 21.25 -8.79
C VAL A 150 0.67 20.39 -7.99
N SER A 151 0.94 20.81 -6.76
CA SER A 151 1.75 20.07 -5.80
C SER A 151 0.83 19.42 -4.78
N VAL A 152 0.85 18.08 -4.73
CA VAL A 152 0.12 17.29 -3.75
C VAL A 152 1.11 16.67 -2.79
N THR A 153 1.11 17.10 -1.53
CA THR A 153 1.95 16.52 -0.48
C THR A 153 1.15 15.47 0.27
N VAL A 154 1.57 14.21 0.21
CA VAL A 154 0.87 13.07 0.82
C VAL A 154 1.73 12.43 1.87
N LYS A 155 1.17 12.22 3.06
CA LYS A 155 1.78 11.45 4.15
C LYS A 155 0.99 10.17 4.38
N PRO A 156 1.50 9.00 3.95
CA PRO A 156 0.89 7.72 4.26
C PRO A 156 0.98 7.37 5.76
N LEU A 157 0.10 6.49 6.23
CA LEU A 157 0.17 5.91 7.58
C LEU A 157 1.46 5.11 7.78
N ASN A 158 1.98 5.12 9.01
CA ASN A 158 3.17 4.36 9.44
C ASN A 158 4.44 4.67 8.62
N MET A 159 4.47 5.82 7.96
CA MET A 159 5.65 6.26 7.22
C MET A 159 6.80 6.62 8.20
N PRO A 160 8.06 6.21 7.92
CA PRO A 160 9.20 6.57 8.76
C PRO A 160 9.33 8.08 8.94
N SER A 161 9.74 8.52 10.14
CA SER A 161 9.86 9.95 10.50
C SER A 161 10.84 10.73 9.62
N HIS A 162 11.79 10.05 8.96
CA HIS A 162 12.73 10.67 8.01
C HIS A 162 12.03 11.37 6.82
N PHE A 163 10.78 11.02 6.52
CA PHE A 163 10.01 11.65 5.45
C PHE A 163 9.21 12.89 5.91
N GLY A 164 9.32 13.29 7.17
CA GLY A 164 8.80 14.56 7.69
C GLY A 164 7.31 14.78 7.38
N VAL A 165 7.04 15.76 6.52
CA VAL A 165 5.69 16.17 6.08
C VAL A 165 5.07 15.28 4.99
N GLY A 166 5.81 14.29 4.47
CA GLY A 166 5.36 13.35 3.45
C GLY A 166 6.13 13.49 2.13
N LEU A 167 5.60 12.89 1.07
CA LEU A 167 6.12 13.05 -0.30
C LEU A 167 5.31 14.07 -1.07
N GLN A 168 6.00 14.95 -1.78
CA GLN A 168 5.39 15.88 -2.73
C GLN A 168 5.33 15.27 -4.13
N ILE A 169 4.16 15.37 -4.76
CA ILE A 169 3.89 14.93 -6.13
C ILE A 169 3.54 16.18 -6.92
N ASP A 170 4.39 16.52 -7.89
CA ASP A 170 4.22 17.70 -8.73
C ASP A 170 3.67 17.29 -10.10
N ILE A 171 2.54 17.88 -10.49
CA ILE A 171 1.84 17.56 -11.73
C ILE A 171 1.52 18.86 -12.46
N ALA A 172 1.94 18.95 -13.71
CA ALA A 172 1.62 20.09 -14.57
C ALA A 172 0.19 19.98 -15.15
N THR A 173 -0.55 21.08 -15.16
CA THR A 173 -1.87 21.20 -15.79
C THR A 173 -1.74 21.29 -17.31
N THR A 174 -1.50 20.16 -17.97
CA THR A 174 -1.16 20.10 -19.41
C THR A 174 -2.21 20.77 -20.29
N GLN A 175 -3.50 20.55 -20.02
CA GLN A 175 -4.58 21.14 -20.81
C GLN A 175 -4.65 22.67 -20.68
N LEU A 176 -4.43 23.23 -19.48
CA LEU A 176 -4.36 24.68 -19.28
C LEU A 176 -3.19 25.31 -20.05
N ILE A 177 -2.01 24.70 -19.94
CA ILE A 177 -0.80 25.17 -20.64
C ILE A 177 -1.05 25.17 -22.15
N LEU A 178 -1.70 24.13 -22.68
CA LEU A 178 -2.03 24.04 -24.10
C LEU A 178 -3.03 25.12 -24.52
N LEU A 179 -4.06 25.39 -23.71
CA LEU A 179 -5.05 26.42 -23.98
C LEU A 179 -4.44 27.83 -24.00
N GLU A 180 -3.47 28.11 -23.12
CA GLU A 180 -2.74 29.37 -23.11
C GLU A 180 -1.82 29.51 -24.32
N ALA A 181 -1.08 28.45 -24.67
CA ALA A 181 -0.21 28.46 -25.86
C ALA A 181 -0.97 28.76 -27.15
N PHE A 182 -2.20 28.25 -27.30
CA PHE A 182 -3.04 28.57 -28.46
C PHE A 182 -3.58 30.01 -28.43
N LYS A 183 -3.85 30.59 -27.27
CA LYS A 183 -4.28 31.99 -27.16
C LYS A 183 -3.19 32.97 -27.56
N GLU A 184 -1.91 32.67 -27.31
CA GLU A 184 -0.79 33.51 -27.73
C GLU A 184 -0.46 33.41 -29.23
N SER A 185 -1.01 32.41 -29.94
CA SER A 185 -0.77 32.18 -31.37
C SER A 185 -1.74 32.92 -32.32
N VAL A 186 -2.64 33.74 -31.77
CA VAL A 186 -3.64 34.55 -32.49
C VAL A 186 -3.41 36.03 -32.19
#